data_AF-A0A915MJB9-F1
#
_entry.id   AF-A0A915MJB9-F1
#
_cell.length_a   1.000
_cell.length_b   1.000
_cell.length_c   1.000
_cell.angle_alpha   90.00
_cell.angle_beta   90.00
_cell.angle_gamma   90.00
#
_symmetry.space_group_name_H-M   'P 1'
#
loop_
_entity.id
_entity.type
_entity.pdbx_description
1 polymer ?
#
loop_
_entity_poly.entity_id
_entity_poly.type
_entity_poly.pdbx_seq_one_letter_code
_entity_poly.pdbx_strand_id
1 'polypeptide(L)'
;MSSSDSDSSELIDDEISQEPQEPKKAIEKILSWRWVERKKKNIIQSSDEDNEEQDDDKNSIDGDVYRDREFFIKWKYMSYWRCEWVNEDVLEQNYKQALRNYWRRMDPNVPPEVDDGSHEDLITGKIDDKEKEDDPHNMEQKYYRYGIKPEWMQVHRVVNHAEYEDCEFDYLVKWRELLYDQTTWERDDLDIPGYQDAIAKYWKHSVRKLTIGESIPRSVLDKMKRNAEKEDGEASSSPSGGDDEDEEDEQHLRKNSRRECSKPLSELKKKYEKQPDYVAETGGTLHQHQLEGLNWLRHCWANKKDAILADEMGLGKTIQTLVFLYSLVKEGYTNGPFLISAPLSTLINWEREAEFWTPDLYVVTYIGNKQSREVIRLK
;
A
#
# COMPACT_ATOMS: atom_id res chain seq x y z
N MET A 1 -52.11 -34.38 53.43
CA MET A 1 -51.68 -33.42 54.46
C MET A 1 -50.58 -32.57 53.86
N SER A 2 -50.72 -31.24 53.96
CA SER A 2 -49.76 -30.14 53.74
C SER A 2 -48.96 -30.12 52.42
N SER A 3 -49.19 -29.16 51.50
CA SER A 3 -48.63 -27.77 51.48
C SER A 3 -47.10 -27.80 51.39
N SER A 4 -46.38 -27.16 50.47
CA SER A 4 -46.50 -25.84 49.80
C SER A 4 -45.39 -25.74 48.73
N ASP A 5 -45.70 -25.19 47.55
CA ASP A 5 -45.14 -23.95 46.95
C ASP A 5 -43.65 -23.90 46.56
N SER A 6 -43.44 -23.23 45.42
CA SER A 6 -42.21 -22.63 44.88
C SER A 6 -41.07 -23.55 44.44
N ASP A 7 -41.03 -23.89 43.14
CA ASP A 7 -39.84 -23.57 42.32
C ASP A 7 -40.16 -23.80 40.83
N SER A 8 -40.44 -22.73 40.09
CA SER A 8 -40.64 -22.76 38.64
C SER A 8 -40.32 -21.39 38.05
N SER A 9 -39.09 -20.94 38.25
CA SER A 9 -38.53 -19.77 37.57
C SER A 9 -37.03 -19.75 37.76
N GLU A 10 -36.27 -20.45 36.91
CA GLU A 10 -34.84 -20.18 36.62
C GLU A 10 -34.32 -21.25 35.64
N LEU A 11 -34.69 -21.17 34.36
CA LEU A 11 -34.00 -21.90 33.28
C LEU A 11 -34.20 -21.19 31.93
N ILE A 12 -33.98 -19.87 31.88
CA ILE A 12 -33.70 -19.15 30.63
C ILE A 12 -32.81 -17.99 31.05
N ASP A 13 -31.50 -18.14 30.89
CA ASP A 13 -30.50 -17.08 30.70
C ASP A 13 -29.10 -17.70 30.82
N ASP A 14 -28.71 -18.43 29.77
CA ASP A 14 -27.30 -18.75 29.50
C ASP A 14 -27.13 -18.93 27.98
N GLU A 15 -27.74 -18.02 27.21
CA GLU A 15 -27.30 -17.75 25.84
C GLU A 15 -26.16 -16.74 25.94
N ILE A 16 -25.00 -17.27 26.36
CA ILE A 16 -23.73 -16.54 26.38
C ILE A 16 -23.55 -15.91 25.01
N SER A 17 -23.57 -14.58 25.02
CA SER A 17 -23.09 -13.67 24.01
C SER A 17 -21.85 -14.24 23.32
N GLN A 18 -22.06 -14.93 22.19
CA GLN A 18 -20.95 -15.18 21.29
C GLN A 18 -20.66 -13.84 20.62
N GLU A 19 -19.75 -13.08 21.25
CA GLU A 19 -19.03 -12.02 20.56
C GLU A 19 -18.57 -12.58 19.21
N PRO A 20 -18.75 -11.82 18.10
CA PRO A 20 -18.30 -12.27 16.79
C PRO A 20 -16.81 -12.57 16.87
N GLN A 21 -16.46 -13.85 16.94
CA GLN A 21 -15.07 -14.30 16.96
C GLN A 21 -14.42 -13.78 15.69
N GLU A 22 -13.52 -12.81 15.84
CA GLU A 22 -12.69 -12.36 14.74
C GLU A 22 -12.10 -13.59 14.02
N PRO A 23 -12.09 -13.61 12.67
CA PRO A 23 -11.57 -14.75 11.94
C PRO A 23 -10.16 -15.06 12.45
N LYS A 24 -9.92 -16.30 12.87
CA LYS A 24 -8.63 -16.72 13.43
C LYS A 24 -7.50 -16.28 12.50
N LYS A 25 -6.69 -15.32 12.97
CA LYS A 25 -5.51 -14.85 12.26
C LYS A 25 -4.66 -16.06 11.86
N ALA A 26 -4.11 -16.07 10.65
CA ALA A 26 -3.23 -17.15 10.21
C ALA A 26 -1.83 -16.60 9.99
N ILE A 27 -0.80 -17.32 10.46
CA ILE A 27 0.59 -16.91 10.22
C ILE A 27 0.97 -17.19 8.77
N GLU A 28 1.46 -16.18 8.07
CA GLU A 28 2.09 -16.34 6.77
C GLU A 28 3.58 -16.60 6.91
N LYS A 29 4.27 -15.76 7.71
CA LYS A 29 5.71 -15.87 7.92
C LYS A 29 6.12 -15.34 9.28
N ILE A 30 7.10 -16.00 9.89
CA ILE A 30 7.87 -15.47 11.04
C ILE A 30 9.09 -14.75 10.46
N LEU A 31 9.19 -13.45 10.74
CA LEU A 31 10.22 -12.56 10.17
C LEU A 31 11.49 -12.55 11.01
N SER A 32 11.34 -12.34 12.32
CA SER A 32 12.45 -12.31 13.28
C SER A 32 11.97 -12.70 14.68
N TRP A 33 12.87 -12.83 15.64
CA TRP A 33 12.56 -13.01 17.05
C TRP A 33 13.58 -12.29 17.94
N ARG A 34 13.18 -11.95 19.17
CA ARG A 34 14.04 -11.28 20.16
C ARG A 34 13.75 -11.76 21.56
N TRP A 35 14.73 -11.60 22.45
CA TRP A 35 14.55 -11.75 23.89
C TRP A 35 13.89 -10.51 24.46
N VAL A 36 12.90 -10.71 25.34
CA VAL A 36 12.25 -9.65 26.12
C VAL A 36 12.27 -10.05 27.59
N GLU A 37 12.83 -9.17 28.40
CA GLU A 37 12.86 -9.33 29.86
C GLU A 37 11.51 -8.89 30.44
N ARG A 38 10.86 -9.80 31.17
CA ARG A 38 9.59 -9.55 31.83
C ARG A 38 9.73 -9.77 33.33
N LYS A 39 9.10 -8.87 34.09
CA LYS A 39 8.99 -9.01 35.56
C LYS A 39 7.80 -9.92 35.86
N LYS A 40 7.96 -10.95 36.69
CA LYS A 40 6.81 -11.71 37.21
C LYS A 40 5.87 -10.74 37.93
N LYS A 41 4.60 -10.71 37.52
CA LYS A 41 3.54 -10.07 38.32
C LYS A 41 3.31 -10.99 39.52
N ASN A 42 3.53 -10.50 40.74
CA ASN A 42 3.14 -11.20 41.95
C ASN A 42 1.62 -11.33 41.96
N ILE A 43 1.10 -12.50 41.56
CA ILE A 43 -0.29 -12.85 41.81
C ILE A 43 -0.35 -13.20 43.30
N ILE A 44 -0.74 -12.22 44.12
CA ILE A 44 -1.12 -12.48 45.50
C ILE A 44 -2.44 -13.25 45.43
N GLN A 45 -2.38 -14.57 45.54
CA GLN A 45 -3.54 -15.33 46.01
C GLN A 45 -3.70 -14.96 47.49
N SER A 46 -4.71 -14.14 47.78
CA SER A 46 -5.21 -13.97 49.13
C SER A 46 -5.84 -15.29 49.58
N SER A 47 -5.04 -16.11 50.25
CA SER A 47 -5.55 -17.04 51.26
C SER A 47 -4.98 -16.57 52.59
N ASP A 48 -5.79 -15.80 53.30
CA ASP A 48 -5.55 -15.41 54.68
C ASP A 48 -5.46 -16.66 55.57
N GLU A 49 -4.38 -16.75 56.37
CA GLU A 49 -4.40 -16.85 57.85
C GLU A 49 -3.04 -17.37 58.37
N ASP A 50 -2.34 -16.44 59.02
CA ASP A 50 -1.51 -16.53 60.22
C ASP A 50 -0.33 -17.53 60.30
N ASN A 51 0.88 -16.98 60.30
CA ASN A 51 1.79 -17.10 61.45
C ASN A 51 2.90 -16.03 61.39
N GLU A 52 2.97 -15.23 62.46
CA GLU A 52 4.06 -14.33 62.77
C GLU A 52 5.30 -15.14 63.17
N GLU A 53 6.45 -14.84 62.56
CA GLU A 53 7.73 -14.78 63.26
C GLU A 53 8.68 -13.84 62.49
N GLN A 54 9.26 -12.91 63.24
CA GLN A 54 10.22 -11.91 62.77
C GLN A 54 11.58 -12.57 62.52
N ASP A 55 12.24 -12.21 61.42
CA ASP A 55 13.68 -11.98 61.43
C ASP A 55 14.09 -11.02 60.30
N ASP A 56 14.92 -10.06 60.67
CA ASP A 56 15.50 -9.03 59.83
C ASP A 56 16.45 -9.65 58.78
N ASP A 57 16.12 -9.49 57.49
CA ASP A 57 17.15 -9.38 56.45
C ASP A 57 16.62 -8.53 55.27
N LYS A 58 16.88 -7.22 55.34
CA LYS A 58 16.76 -6.31 54.21
C LYS A 58 17.89 -6.59 53.21
N ASN A 59 17.72 -7.59 52.34
CA ASN A 59 18.36 -7.67 51.02
C ASN A 59 17.96 -8.95 50.30
N SER A 60 17.00 -8.86 49.36
CA SER A 60 16.87 -9.66 48.12
C SER A 60 15.41 -9.90 47.73
N ILE A 61 14.79 -8.93 47.06
CA ILE A 61 13.68 -9.25 46.14
C ILE A 61 13.85 -8.37 44.90
N ASP A 62 14.92 -8.63 44.14
CA ASP A 62 14.87 -8.36 42.70
C ASP A 62 13.74 -9.25 42.18
N GLY A 63 12.62 -8.64 41.79
CA GLY A 63 11.49 -9.36 41.23
C GLY A 63 11.98 -10.24 40.09
N ASP A 64 11.91 -11.56 40.29
CA ASP A 64 12.47 -12.62 39.44
C ASP A 64 12.20 -12.33 37.95
N VAL A 65 13.20 -11.73 37.28
CA VAL A 65 13.13 -11.32 35.88
C VAL A 65 13.35 -12.57 35.04
N TYR A 66 12.36 -12.94 34.23
CA TYR A 66 12.50 -14.03 33.27
C TYR A 66 12.57 -13.47 31.85
N ARG A 67 13.19 -14.25 30.96
CA ARG A 67 13.36 -13.90 29.55
C ARG A 67 12.39 -14.72 28.71
N ASP A 68 11.48 -14.02 28.05
CA ASP A 68 10.58 -14.60 27.05
C ASP A 68 11.08 -14.29 25.65
N ARG A 69 10.69 -15.13 24.69
CA ARG A 69 10.87 -14.84 23.27
C ARG A 69 9.62 -14.19 22.72
N GLU A 70 9.82 -13.08 22.02
CA GLU A 70 8.80 -12.51 21.14
C GLU A 70 9.21 -12.74 19.69
N PHE A 71 8.23 -13.00 18.83
CA PHE A 71 8.43 -13.21 17.41
C PHE A 71 7.72 -12.12 16.63
N PHE A 72 8.37 -11.61 15.60
CA PHE A 72 7.79 -10.66 14.68
C PHE A 72 7.10 -11.38 13.54
N ILE A 73 5.79 -11.23 13.44
CA ILE A 73 4.95 -12.07 12.59
C ILE A 73 4.33 -11.25 11.47
N LYS A 74 4.41 -11.81 10.27
CA LYS A 74 3.62 -11.42 9.11
C LYS A 74 2.36 -12.30 9.06
N TRP A 75 1.21 -11.66 9.24
CA TRP A 75 -0.09 -12.32 9.15
C TRP A 75 -0.54 -12.50 7.70
N LYS A 76 -1.23 -13.61 7.44
CA LYS A 76 -1.80 -13.95 6.15
C LYS A 76 -2.97 -13.02 5.84
N TYR A 77 -3.04 -12.56 4.59
CA TYR A 77 -4.07 -11.64 4.09
C TYR A 77 -4.08 -10.25 4.73
N MET A 78 -3.06 -9.90 5.51
CA MET A 78 -2.87 -8.56 6.08
C MET A 78 -1.61 -7.93 5.53
N SER A 79 -1.54 -6.60 5.47
CA SER A 79 -0.35 -5.89 4.96
C SER A 79 0.84 -5.99 5.91
N TYR A 80 2.03 -5.59 5.44
CA TYR A 80 3.23 -5.55 6.29
C TYR A 80 3.13 -4.51 7.41
N TRP A 81 2.21 -3.55 7.28
CA TRP A 81 1.85 -2.59 8.33
C TRP A 81 1.19 -3.24 9.55
N ARG A 82 0.58 -4.42 9.39
CA ARG A 82 -0.09 -5.16 10.47
C ARG A 82 0.81 -6.21 11.13
N CYS A 83 2.11 -6.21 10.81
CA CYS A 83 3.07 -7.08 11.49
C CYS A 83 3.18 -6.70 12.97
N GLU A 84 3.13 -7.69 13.85
CA GLU A 84 3.16 -7.47 15.30
C GLU A 84 4.11 -8.44 16.01
N TRP A 85 4.55 -8.04 17.20
CA TRP A 85 5.33 -8.89 18.10
C TRP A 85 4.38 -9.77 18.91
N VAL A 86 4.56 -11.07 18.81
CA VAL A 86 3.74 -12.07 19.52
C VAL A 86 4.63 -12.91 20.42
N ASN A 87 4.17 -13.14 21.64
CA ASN A 87 4.90 -13.96 22.62
C ASN A 87 4.92 -15.45 22.20
N GLU A 88 6.01 -16.14 22.55
CA GLU A 88 6.17 -17.59 22.36
C GLU A 88 4.99 -18.42 22.86
N ASP A 89 4.45 -18.13 24.05
CA ASP A 89 3.35 -18.89 24.65
C ASP A 89 2.10 -18.88 23.76
N VAL A 90 1.79 -17.72 23.18
CA VAL A 90 0.66 -17.56 22.26
C VAL A 90 0.89 -18.38 20.99
N LEU A 91 2.13 -18.45 20.51
CA LEU A 91 2.49 -19.23 19.32
C LEU A 91 2.50 -20.73 19.59
N GLU A 92 2.94 -21.16 20.77
CA GLU A 92 2.93 -22.56 21.15
C GLU A 92 1.51 -23.09 21.32
N GLN A 93 0.61 -22.28 21.86
CA GLN A 93 -0.79 -22.64 22.05
C GLN A 93 -1.55 -22.68 20.70
N ASN A 94 -1.38 -21.65 19.86
CA ASN A 94 -2.24 -21.47 18.68
C ASN A 94 -1.58 -21.90 17.36
N TYR A 95 -0.26 -21.86 17.24
CA TYR A 95 0.48 -22.01 15.97
C TYR A 95 1.71 -22.93 16.07
N LYS A 96 1.65 -23.96 16.92
CA LYS A 96 2.76 -24.88 17.23
C LYS A 96 3.51 -25.41 16.01
N GLN A 97 2.80 -25.74 14.92
CA GLN A 97 3.43 -26.26 13.71
C GLN A 97 4.28 -25.22 12.98
N ALA A 98 3.83 -23.96 12.93
CA ALA A 98 4.56 -22.87 12.30
C ALA A 98 5.86 -22.60 13.06
N LEU A 99 5.79 -22.54 14.40
CA LEU A 99 6.96 -22.37 15.27
C LEU A 99 7.96 -23.52 15.12
N ARG A 100 7.50 -24.77 15.12
CA ARG A 100 8.39 -25.93 14.88
C ARG A 100 9.08 -25.88 13.52
N ASN A 101 8.36 -25.47 12.47
CA ASN A 101 8.94 -25.38 11.13
C ASN A 101 10.00 -24.27 11.07
N TYR A 102 9.78 -23.16 11.78
CA TYR A 102 10.74 -22.06 11.89
C TYR A 102 12.05 -22.51 12.56
N TRP A 103 11.94 -23.21 13.70
CA TRP A 103 13.10 -23.72 14.43
C TRP A 103 13.90 -24.80 13.71
N ARG A 104 13.35 -25.46 12.68
CA ARG A 104 14.15 -26.35 11.84
C ARG A 104 15.13 -25.61 10.93
N ARG A 105 14.94 -24.31 10.74
CA ARG A 105 15.75 -23.48 9.82
C ARG A 105 16.63 -22.47 10.56
N MET A 106 16.21 -22.03 11.73
CA MET A 106 16.86 -20.97 12.51
C MET A 106 17.39 -21.51 13.84
N ASP A 107 18.49 -20.94 14.34
CA ASP A 107 19.04 -21.29 15.65
C ASP A 107 18.08 -20.82 16.78
N PRO A 108 17.65 -21.72 17.69
CA PRO A 108 16.77 -21.37 18.81
C PRO A 108 17.36 -20.45 19.88
N ASN A 109 18.69 -20.36 19.94
CA ASN A 109 19.41 -19.66 21.00
C ASN A 109 19.96 -18.30 20.53
N VAL A 110 20.15 -18.14 19.23
CA VAL A 110 20.72 -16.93 18.63
C VAL A 110 19.65 -16.22 17.79
N PRO A 111 19.19 -15.03 18.19
CA PRO A 111 18.26 -14.26 17.37
C PRO A 111 18.91 -13.93 16.02
N PRO A 112 18.13 -13.85 14.93
CA PRO A 112 18.68 -13.47 13.63
C PRO A 112 19.36 -12.11 13.74
N GLU A 113 20.51 -11.97 13.07
CA GLU A 113 21.17 -10.68 12.94
C GLU A 113 20.17 -9.67 12.38
N VAL A 114 19.95 -8.59 13.15
CA VAL A 114 19.19 -7.44 12.68
C VAL A 114 20.15 -6.62 11.81
N ASP A 115 19.68 -6.23 10.63
CA ASP A 115 20.37 -5.23 9.83
C ASP A 115 20.23 -3.91 10.58
N ASP A 116 21.27 -3.53 11.32
CA ASP A 116 21.30 -2.34 12.15
C ASP A 116 21.57 -1.06 11.33
N GLY A 117 21.60 -1.17 9.99
CA GLY A 117 21.89 -0.06 9.09
C GLY A 117 23.36 0.39 9.18
N SER A 118 24.20 -0.28 9.99
CA SER A 118 25.63 0.00 10.11
C SER A 118 26.40 -0.62 8.93
N HIS A 119 26.08 -0.18 7.73
CA HIS A 119 27.05 -0.33 6.65
C HIS A 119 28.23 0.58 6.99
N GLU A 120 29.33 -0.01 7.48
CA GLU A 120 30.64 0.65 7.46
C GLU A 120 30.90 1.09 6.02
N ASP A 121 30.93 2.40 5.78
CA ASP A 121 31.54 2.92 4.57
C ASP A 121 32.99 2.43 4.54
N LEU A 122 33.28 1.45 3.68
CA LEU A 122 34.60 0.83 3.47
C LEU A 122 35.71 1.85 3.08
N ILE A 123 35.34 3.11 2.85
CA ILE A 123 36.21 4.22 2.47
C ILE A 123 36.45 5.19 3.63
N THR A 124 35.46 5.40 4.51
CA THR A 124 35.47 6.51 5.50
C THR A 124 35.50 6.05 6.96
N GLY A 125 35.22 4.77 7.25
CA GLY A 125 35.33 4.20 8.61
C GLY A 125 34.49 4.93 9.67
N LYS A 126 33.45 5.65 9.25
CA LYS A 126 32.50 6.32 10.14
C LYS A 126 31.20 5.54 10.12
N ILE A 127 30.73 5.20 11.32
CA ILE A 127 29.37 4.75 11.59
C ILE A 127 28.51 6.01 11.51
N ASP A 128 27.84 6.22 10.38
CA ASP A 128 26.85 7.29 10.26
C ASP A 128 25.59 6.82 11.01
N ASP A 129 25.57 7.00 12.34
CA ASP A 129 24.35 7.02 13.15
C ASP A 129 23.54 8.28 12.78
N LYS A 130 23.15 8.40 11.52
CA LYS A 130 22.16 9.39 11.10
C LYS A 130 20.80 8.83 11.49
N GLU A 131 20.45 9.01 12.76
CA GLU A 131 19.03 9.17 13.10
C GLU A 131 18.51 10.28 12.18
N LYS A 132 17.83 9.89 11.09
CA LYS A 132 17.12 10.86 10.26
C LYS A 132 16.04 11.42 11.18
N GLU A 133 16.22 12.66 11.64
CA GLU A 133 15.29 13.38 12.54
C GLU A 133 13.84 13.48 11.97
N ASP A 134 13.61 13.07 10.71
CA ASP A 134 12.36 13.21 9.97
C ASP A 134 11.61 11.89 9.65
N ASP A 135 11.64 10.85 10.50
CA ASP A 135 10.77 9.66 10.32
C ASP A 135 9.63 9.60 11.35
N PRO A 136 8.43 10.13 11.05
CA PRO A 136 7.28 10.15 11.95
C PRO A 136 6.85 8.76 12.45
N HIS A 137 7.20 7.70 11.72
CA HIS A 137 6.76 6.34 11.99
C HIS A 137 7.87 5.42 12.51
N ASN A 138 9.10 5.92 12.65
CA ASN A 138 10.28 5.15 13.04
C ASN A 138 10.36 3.80 12.29
N MET A 139 10.22 3.89 10.96
CA MET A 139 10.00 2.76 10.06
C MET A 139 11.20 1.82 10.03
N GLU A 140 12.41 2.38 10.17
CA GLU A 140 13.66 1.64 10.19
C GLU A 140 13.75 0.69 11.39
N GLN A 141 13.56 1.21 12.60
CA GLN A 141 13.62 0.39 13.82
C GLN A 141 12.41 -0.54 13.96
N LYS A 142 11.25 -0.15 13.43
CA LYS A 142 10.02 -0.93 13.58
C LYS A 142 9.92 -2.07 12.57
N TYR A 143 10.32 -1.84 11.32
CA TYR A 143 10.08 -2.78 10.22
C TYR A 143 11.37 -3.16 9.47
N TYR A 144 12.18 -2.18 9.03
CA TYR A 144 13.22 -2.44 8.03
C TYR A 144 14.35 -3.34 8.56
N ARG A 145 14.80 -3.13 9.80
CA ARG A 145 15.84 -3.97 10.44
C ARG A 145 15.47 -5.45 10.55
N TYR A 146 14.19 -5.80 10.37
CA TYR A 146 13.68 -7.17 10.43
C TYR A 146 13.48 -7.78 9.03
N GLY A 147 14.06 -7.18 8.00
CA GLY A 147 14.03 -7.69 6.62
C GLY A 147 12.76 -7.34 5.84
N ILE A 148 11.99 -6.34 6.30
CA ILE A 148 10.89 -5.76 5.52
C ILE A 148 11.49 -4.67 4.63
N LYS A 149 11.30 -4.78 3.32
CA LYS A 149 11.77 -3.75 2.40
C LYS A 149 10.90 -2.49 2.46
N PRO A 150 11.48 -1.27 2.41
CA PRO A 150 10.72 -0.03 2.37
C PRO A 150 9.66 0.02 1.26
N GLU A 151 9.97 -0.55 0.09
CA GLU A 151 9.05 -0.56 -1.05
C GLU A 151 7.77 -1.35 -0.74
N TRP A 152 7.84 -2.41 0.06
CA TRP A 152 6.67 -3.24 0.40
C TRP A 152 5.65 -2.53 1.27
N MET A 153 6.05 -1.43 1.91
CA MET A 153 5.19 -0.59 2.75
C MET A 153 4.59 0.58 1.96
N GLN A 154 5.08 0.84 0.75
CA GLN A 154 4.58 1.90 -0.10
C GLN A 154 3.41 1.45 -0.96
N VAL A 155 2.39 2.31 -1.05
CA VAL A 155 1.26 2.09 -1.94
C VAL A 155 1.72 2.22 -3.39
N HIS A 156 1.47 1.19 -4.19
CA HIS A 156 1.64 1.26 -5.64
C HIS A 156 0.35 1.78 -6.29
N ARG A 157 -0.81 1.26 -5.90
CA ARG A 157 -2.13 1.73 -6.34
C ARG A 157 -3.28 1.10 -5.55
N VAL A 158 -4.44 1.71 -5.68
CA VAL A 158 -5.71 1.10 -5.29
C VAL A 158 -6.29 0.33 -6.48
N VAL A 159 -6.70 -0.91 -6.24
CA VAL A 159 -7.25 -1.84 -7.25
C VAL A 159 -8.77 -1.77 -7.26
N ASN A 160 -9.38 -1.81 -6.08
CA ASN A 160 -10.83 -1.81 -5.90
C ASN A 160 -11.23 -1.11 -4.60
N HIS A 161 -12.52 -0.87 -4.42
CA HIS A 161 -13.10 -0.39 -3.17
C HIS A 161 -14.31 -1.27 -2.78
N ALA A 162 -14.62 -1.30 -1.50
CA ALA A 162 -15.80 -1.91 -0.92
C ALA A 162 -16.37 -0.93 0.11
N GLU A 163 -17.68 -0.71 0.05
CA GLU A 163 -18.36 0.15 1.03
C GLU A 163 -18.59 -0.65 2.32
N TYR A 164 -18.19 -0.06 3.44
CA TYR A 164 -18.39 -0.57 4.78
C TYR A 164 -19.10 0.54 5.58
N GLU A 165 -20.24 0.26 6.21
CA GLU A 165 -21.02 1.16 7.09
C GLU A 165 -21.10 2.67 6.68
N ASP A 166 -22.27 3.14 6.27
CA ASP A 166 -22.67 4.56 6.13
C ASP A 166 -21.55 5.57 5.72
N CYS A 167 -20.89 5.30 4.57
CA CYS A 167 -19.84 6.13 3.92
C CYS A 167 -18.37 5.90 4.32
N GLU A 168 -18.03 4.80 4.99
CA GLU A 168 -16.64 4.32 5.06
C GLU A 168 -16.32 3.37 3.89
N PHE A 169 -15.06 3.38 3.46
CA PHE A 169 -14.62 2.56 2.34
C PHE A 169 -13.36 1.80 2.73
N ASP A 170 -13.40 0.49 2.50
CA ASP A 170 -12.21 -0.34 2.45
C ASP A 170 -11.67 -0.32 1.02
N TYR A 171 -10.37 -0.09 0.86
CA TYR A 171 -9.70 -0.11 -0.43
C TYR A 171 -8.79 -1.33 -0.55
N LEU A 172 -8.85 -1.99 -1.70
CA LEU A 172 -7.93 -3.08 -2.02
C LEU A 172 -6.62 -2.48 -2.51
N VAL A 173 -5.61 -2.49 -1.65
CA VAL A 173 -4.32 -1.84 -1.88
C VAL A 173 -3.31 -2.81 -2.50
N LYS A 174 -2.68 -2.37 -3.58
CA LYS A 174 -1.51 -3.00 -4.18
C LYS A 174 -0.25 -2.30 -3.67
N TRP A 175 0.64 -3.07 -3.07
CA TRP A 175 1.94 -2.62 -2.56
C TRP A 175 3.03 -2.62 -3.65
N ARG A 176 4.06 -1.78 -3.53
CA ARG A 176 5.20 -1.79 -4.49
C ARG A 176 6.04 -3.06 -4.34
N GLU A 177 6.59 -3.53 -5.45
CA GLU A 177 7.43 -4.75 -5.59
C GLU A 177 6.81 -6.10 -5.14
N LEU A 178 5.63 -6.10 -4.55
CA LEU A 178 4.88 -7.34 -4.26
C LEU A 178 4.06 -7.78 -5.48
N LEU A 179 3.50 -9.00 -5.44
CA LEU A 179 2.56 -9.47 -6.46
C LEU A 179 1.11 -9.07 -6.12
N TYR A 180 0.16 -9.39 -7.00
CA TYR A 180 -1.27 -9.08 -6.79
C TYR A 180 -1.96 -10.00 -5.79
N ASP A 181 -1.37 -11.16 -5.47
CA ASP A 181 -1.88 -12.04 -4.41
C ASP A 181 -1.63 -11.50 -3.00
N GLN A 182 -0.69 -10.56 -2.87
CA GLN A 182 -0.34 -9.86 -1.64
C GLN A 182 -1.10 -8.53 -1.48
N THR A 183 -2.12 -8.25 -2.31
CA THR A 183 -3.01 -7.10 -2.10
C THR A 183 -3.87 -7.31 -0.87
N THR A 184 -4.10 -6.24 -0.11
CA THR A 184 -4.84 -6.32 1.15
C THR A 184 -5.90 -5.22 1.21
N TRP A 185 -7.01 -5.51 1.89
CA TRP A 185 -8.03 -4.53 2.17
C TRP A 185 -7.59 -3.67 3.34
N GLU A 186 -7.57 -2.37 3.13
CA GLU A 186 -7.15 -1.37 4.11
C GLU A 186 -8.22 -0.30 4.23
N ARG A 187 -8.49 0.15 5.45
CA ARG A 187 -9.43 1.24 5.73
C ARG A 187 -8.89 2.56 5.20
N ASP A 188 -9.77 3.53 4.99
CA ASP A 188 -9.40 4.85 4.46
C ASP A 188 -8.76 5.80 5.49
N ASP A 189 -8.88 5.47 6.78
CA ASP A 189 -8.36 6.21 7.93
C ASP A 189 -6.90 5.90 8.29
N LEU A 190 -6.31 4.87 7.66
CA LEU A 190 -4.94 4.47 7.93
C LEU A 190 -3.94 5.53 7.45
N ASP A 191 -3.04 5.94 8.35
CA ASP A 191 -1.94 6.86 8.04
C ASP A 191 -0.82 6.11 7.32
N ILE A 192 -0.96 6.01 5.99
CA ILE A 192 0.02 5.41 5.10
C ILE A 192 0.52 6.50 4.14
N PRO A 193 1.85 6.71 4.02
CA PRO A 193 2.39 7.71 3.11
C PRO A 193 1.91 7.53 1.66
N GLY A 194 1.37 8.60 1.06
CA GLY A 194 0.88 8.61 -0.32
C GLY A 194 -0.42 7.84 -0.57
N TYR A 195 -1.10 7.39 0.48
CA TYR A 195 -2.33 6.60 0.34
C TYR A 195 -3.52 7.43 -0.14
N GLN A 196 -3.69 8.64 0.40
CA GLN A 196 -4.75 9.56 -0.02
C GLN A 196 -4.61 9.95 -1.51
N ASP A 197 -3.38 10.19 -1.98
CA ASP A 197 -3.10 10.43 -3.40
C ASP A 197 -3.48 9.25 -4.28
N ALA A 198 -3.20 8.02 -3.82
CA ALA A 198 -3.55 6.81 -4.54
C ALA A 198 -5.07 6.61 -4.63
N ILE A 199 -5.82 6.93 -3.57
CA ILE A 199 -7.28 6.95 -3.55
C ILE A 199 -7.80 8.01 -4.54
N ALA A 200 -7.25 9.23 -4.51
CA ALA A 200 -7.61 10.29 -5.46
C ALA A 200 -7.36 9.89 -6.91
N LYS A 201 -6.20 9.29 -7.21
CA LYS A 201 -5.89 8.76 -8.54
C LYS A 201 -6.85 7.65 -8.95
N TYR A 202 -7.22 6.76 -8.04
CA TYR A 202 -8.18 5.68 -8.30
C TYR A 202 -9.54 6.23 -8.71
N TRP A 203 -10.12 7.15 -7.94
CA TRP A 203 -11.42 7.73 -8.27
C TRP A 203 -11.40 8.57 -9.54
N LYS A 204 -10.34 9.37 -9.76
CA LYS A 204 -10.13 10.10 -11.04
C LYS A 204 -10.15 9.15 -12.24
N HIS A 205 -9.48 8.01 -12.12
CA HIS A 205 -9.45 7.00 -13.17
C HIS A 205 -10.79 6.22 -13.31
N SER A 206 -11.46 5.91 -12.20
CA SER A 206 -12.79 5.29 -12.21
C SER A 206 -13.79 6.18 -12.95
N VAL A 207 -13.84 7.47 -12.66
CA VAL A 207 -14.69 8.44 -13.39
C VAL A 207 -14.33 8.50 -14.87
N ARG A 208 -13.03 8.50 -15.22
CA ARG A 208 -12.59 8.51 -16.62
C ARG A 208 -13.06 7.26 -17.39
N LYS A 209 -13.13 6.10 -16.74
CA LYS A 209 -13.73 4.88 -17.31
C LYS A 209 -15.26 4.97 -17.42
N LEU A 210 -15.90 5.70 -16.52
CA LEU A 210 -17.35 5.79 -16.41
C LEU A 210 -17.89 6.89 -17.34
N THR A 211 -17.81 6.60 -18.65
CA THR A 211 -18.83 7.06 -19.61
C THR A 211 -20.18 6.36 -19.37
N ILE A 212 -20.31 5.55 -18.30
CA ILE A 212 -21.49 4.81 -17.88
C ILE A 212 -21.66 4.98 -16.35
N GLY A 213 -22.42 5.98 -15.93
CA GLY A 213 -23.41 5.84 -14.84
C GLY A 213 -23.03 6.01 -13.37
N GLU A 214 -21.78 5.80 -12.93
CA GLU A 214 -21.42 5.97 -11.51
C GLU A 214 -20.63 7.26 -11.26
N SER A 215 -21.16 8.13 -10.40
CA SER A 215 -20.49 9.34 -9.92
C SER A 215 -19.63 9.04 -8.70
N ILE A 216 -18.55 9.79 -8.48
CA ILE A 216 -17.78 9.74 -7.23
C ILE A 216 -18.77 9.98 -6.06
N PRO A 217 -18.77 9.14 -5.00
CA PRO A 217 -19.56 9.42 -3.81
C PRO A 217 -19.23 10.80 -3.23
N ARG A 218 -20.26 11.57 -2.84
CA ARG A 218 -20.08 12.93 -2.29
C ARG A 218 -19.15 12.94 -1.06
N SER A 219 -19.26 11.93 -0.20
CA SER A 219 -18.39 11.74 0.97
C SER A 219 -16.90 11.66 0.61
N VAL A 220 -16.57 11.00 -0.50
CA VAL A 220 -15.21 10.89 -1.03
C VAL A 220 -14.76 12.23 -1.61
N LEU A 221 -15.63 12.93 -2.34
CA LEU A 221 -15.33 14.24 -2.89
C LEU A 221 -15.06 15.27 -1.77
N ASP A 222 -15.86 15.27 -0.71
CA ASP A 222 -15.69 16.14 0.45
C ASP A 222 -14.41 15.81 1.24
N LYS A 223 -14.03 14.53 1.33
CA LYS A 223 -12.72 14.11 1.88
C LYS A 223 -11.57 14.63 1.00
N MET A 224 -11.69 14.54 -0.32
CA MET A 224 -10.68 15.05 -1.26
C MET A 224 -10.52 16.57 -1.18
N LYS A 225 -11.64 17.32 -1.13
CA LYS A 225 -11.61 18.78 -0.97
C LYS A 225 -10.93 19.19 0.34
N ARG A 226 -11.32 18.58 1.46
CA ARG A 226 -10.68 18.85 2.78
C ARG A 226 -9.19 18.52 2.81
N ASN A 227 -8.74 17.50 2.09
CA ASN A 227 -7.33 17.15 2.03
C ASN A 227 -6.54 18.14 1.16
N ALA A 228 -7.10 18.58 0.03
CA ALA A 228 -6.49 19.63 -0.80
C ALA A 228 -6.36 20.96 -0.04
N GLU A 229 -7.40 21.35 0.70
CA GLU A 229 -7.37 22.55 1.55
C GLU A 229 -6.34 22.47 2.70
N LYS A 230 -6.01 21.27 3.17
CA LYS A 230 -4.93 21.07 4.17
C LYS A 230 -3.54 21.20 3.56
N GLU A 231 -3.35 20.78 2.31
CA GLU A 231 -2.07 20.93 1.60
C GLU A 231 -1.83 22.38 1.16
N ASP A 232 -2.89 23.09 0.74
CA ASP A 232 -2.81 24.51 0.37
C ASP A 232 -2.84 25.46 1.59
N GLY A 233 -3.27 24.94 2.75
CA GLY A 233 -3.51 25.69 3.99
C GLY A 233 -2.27 26.16 4.78
N GLU A 234 -1.05 25.77 4.40
CA GLU A 234 0.18 26.41 4.90
C GLU A 234 0.51 27.74 4.21
N ALA A 235 -0.25 28.13 3.18
CA ALA A 235 -0.18 29.46 2.59
C ALA A 235 -1.57 30.10 2.47
N SER A 236 -1.90 30.89 3.50
CA SER A 236 -2.94 31.93 3.56
C SER A 236 -4.38 31.50 3.86
N SER A 237 -4.84 31.96 5.02
CA SER A 237 -6.22 31.95 5.49
C SER A 237 -7.05 33.08 4.85
N SER A 238 -8.21 32.77 4.25
CA SER A 238 -9.48 33.48 4.46
C SER A 238 -10.63 32.79 3.69
N PRO A 239 -11.76 32.45 4.33
CA PRO A 239 -12.94 31.90 3.66
C PRO A 239 -13.93 33.01 3.23
N SER A 240 -14.44 32.92 2.00
CA SER A 240 -15.68 33.61 1.60
C SER A 240 -16.55 32.68 0.79
N GLY A 241 -17.76 32.44 1.29
CA GLY A 241 -18.73 31.49 0.75
C GLY A 241 -19.44 31.93 -0.54
N GLY A 242 -20.14 30.95 -1.12
CA GLY A 242 -21.03 31.09 -2.26
C GLY A 242 -21.55 29.72 -2.68
N ASP A 243 -22.67 29.29 -2.11
CA ASP A 243 -23.35 28.01 -2.41
C ASP A 243 -24.10 28.00 -3.77
N ASP A 244 -23.78 28.93 -4.68
CA ASP A 244 -24.52 29.14 -5.94
C ASP A 244 -23.70 28.87 -7.23
N GLU A 245 -22.41 28.52 -7.12
CA GLU A 245 -21.53 28.29 -8.30
C GLU A 245 -21.47 26.81 -8.76
N ASP A 246 -21.88 25.85 -7.92
CA ASP A 246 -21.72 24.40 -8.19
C ASP A 246 -22.65 23.86 -9.31
N GLU A 247 -23.78 24.51 -9.60
CA GLU A 247 -24.68 24.08 -10.69
C GLU A 247 -24.20 24.50 -12.09
N GLU A 248 -23.42 25.57 -12.21
CA GLU A 248 -22.86 26.03 -13.49
C GLU A 248 -21.64 25.19 -13.91
N ASP A 249 -20.82 24.76 -12.94
CA ASP A 249 -19.66 23.91 -13.17
C ASP A 249 -20.03 22.47 -13.59
N GLU A 250 -21.09 21.88 -13.00
CA GLU A 250 -21.63 20.59 -13.46
C GLU A 250 -22.13 20.65 -14.91
N GLN A 251 -22.74 21.77 -15.32
CA GLN A 251 -23.20 21.96 -16.70
C GLN A 251 -22.03 22.22 -17.66
N HIS A 252 -20.95 22.89 -17.23
CA HIS A 252 -19.74 23.08 -18.02
C HIS A 252 -18.96 21.76 -18.21
N LEU A 253 -18.88 20.91 -17.19
CA LEU A 253 -18.33 19.55 -17.26
C LEU A 253 -19.13 18.64 -18.19
N ARG A 254 -20.47 18.70 -18.15
CA ARG A 254 -21.35 17.97 -19.09
C ARG A 254 -21.25 18.48 -20.54
N LYS A 255 -20.94 19.76 -20.75
CA LYS A 255 -20.77 20.36 -22.08
C LYS A 255 -19.37 20.10 -22.65
N ASN A 256 -18.36 19.92 -21.79
CA ASN A 256 -17.01 19.48 -22.17
C ASN A 256 -16.92 17.97 -22.41
N SER A 257 -17.64 17.13 -21.65
CA SER A 257 -17.61 15.67 -21.88
C SER A 257 -18.26 15.23 -23.20
N ARG A 258 -19.19 16.03 -23.74
CA ARG A 258 -19.75 15.83 -25.09
C ARG A 258 -18.87 16.38 -26.23
N ARG A 259 -17.77 17.08 -25.94
CA ARG A 259 -16.92 17.73 -26.95
C ARG A 259 -15.65 16.95 -27.32
N GLU A 260 -15.33 15.85 -26.65
CA GLU A 260 -14.14 15.07 -26.99
C GLU A 260 -14.38 14.03 -28.09
N CYS A 261 -14.83 14.50 -29.26
CA CYS A 261 -14.62 13.81 -30.53
C CYS A 261 -14.67 14.81 -31.69
N SER A 262 -13.90 15.91 -31.59
CA SER A 262 -13.83 16.88 -32.67
C SER A 262 -12.40 17.30 -32.98
N LYS A 263 -11.73 16.40 -33.72
CA LYS A 263 -10.41 16.56 -34.39
C LYS A 263 -9.19 16.38 -33.46
N PRO A 264 -8.16 15.66 -33.91
CA PRO A 264 -6.92 15.52 -33.16
C PRO A 264 -6.24 16.89 -32.96
N LEU A 265 -5.65 17.10 -31.79
CA LEU A 265 -5.07 18.39 -31.36
C LEU A 265 -3.85 18.81 -32.20
N SER A 266 -3.13 17.85 -32.78
CA SER A 266 -1.99 18.09 -33.66
C SER A 266 -2.03 17.10 -34.83
N GLU A 267 -1.55 17.48 -36.02
CA GLU A 267 -1.45 16.54 -37.14
C GLU A 267 -0.30 15.55 -36.91
N LEU A 268 -0.57 14.24 -36.97
CA LEU A 268 0.42 13.15 -36.85
C LEU A 268 1.61 13.30 -37.83
N LYS A 269 1.37 13.93 -38.99
CA LYS A 269 2.38 14.16 -40.02
C LYS A 269 3.31 15.33 -39.70
N LYS A 270 2.94 16.20 -38.76
CA LYS A 270 3.78 17.30 -38.33
C LYS A 270 4.90 16.76 -37.45
N LYS A 271 6.14 16.93 -37.91
CA LYS A 271 7.34 16.56 -37.17
C LYS A 271 7.48 17.46 -35.94
N TYR A 272 7.81 16.86 -34.80
CA TYR A 272 8.23 17.57 -33.60
C TYR A 272 9.67 18.06 -33.75
N GLU A 273 9.84 19.38 -33.76
CA GLU A 273 11.15 20.03 -33.68
C GLU A 273 11.63 20.16 -32.23
N LYS A 274 10.69 20.25 -31.29
CA LYS A 274 10.92 20.29 -29.85
C LYS A 274 10.07 19.22 -29.17
N GLN A 275 10.50 18.79 -27.99
CA GLN A 275 9.72 17.85 -27.18
C GLN A 275 8.32 18.44 -26.87
N PRO A 276 7.25 17.63 -26.91
CA PRO A 276 5.90 18.11 -26.58
C PRO A 276 5.79 18.54 -25.11
N ASP A 277 4.93 19.52 -24.84
CA ASP A 277 4.75 20.10 -23.50
C ASP A 277 4.32 19.04 -22.47
N TYR A 278 3.42 18.12 -22.84
CA TYR A 278 2.98 17.03 -21.97
C TYR A 278 4.09 16.03 -21.58
N VAL A 279 5.19 15.98 -22.33
CA VAL A 279 6.40 15.21 -21.97
C VAL A 279 7.33 16.06 -21.11
N ALA A 280 7.44 17.36 -21.40
CA ALA A 280 8.24 18.27 -20.58
C ALA A 280 7.69 18.43 -19.16
N GLU A 281 6.36 18.39 -19.00
CA GLU A 281 5.65 18.42 -17.72
C GLU A 281 6.04 17.27 -16.78
N THR A 282 6.48 16.12 -17.31
CA THR A 282 6.93 14.99 -16.48
C THR A 282 8.33 15.20 -15.89
N GLY A 283 9.02 16.29 -16.25
CA GLY A 283 10.41 16.56 -15.85
C GLY A 283 11.44 15.76 -16.65
N GLY A 284 11.02 14.93 -17.60
CA GLY A 284 11.90 14.18 -18.50
C GLY A 284 12.38 15.03 -19.68
N THR A 285 13.65 14.87 -20.06
CA THR A 285 14.19 15.47 -21.29
C THR A 285 14.58 14.37 -22.27
N LEU A 286 13.99 14.41 -23.47
CA LEU A 286 14.31 13.44 -24.52
C LEU A 286 15.63 13.80 -25.20
N HIS A 287 16.45 12.79 -25.48
CA HIS A 287 17.59 12.97 -26.37
C HIS A 287 17.14 13.21 -27.81
N GLN A 288 17.97 13.88 -28.60
CA GLN A 288 17.63 14.25 -29.98
C GLN A 288 17.31 13.04 -30.85
N HIS A 289 18.07 11.94 -30.73
CA HIS A 289 17.80 10.70 -31.45
C HIS A 289 16.48 10.05 -31.03
N GLN A 290 16.06 10.21 -29.78
CA GLN A 290 14.77 9.70 -29.29
C GLN A 290 13.60 10.50 -29.86
N LEU A 291 13.75 11.82 -30.00
CA LEU A 291 12.75 12.66 -30.66
C LEU A 291 12.61 12.32 -32.15
N GLU A 292 13.72 12.00 -32.82
CA GLU A 292 13.70 11.51 -34.20
C GLU A 292 13.00 10.15 -34.30
N GLY A 293 13.31 9.21 -33.40
CA GLY A 293 12.63 7.91 -33.31
C GLY A 293 11.12 8.05 -33.06
N LEU A 294 10.72 8.95 -32.15
CA LEU A 294 9.30 9.27 -31.89
C LEU A 294 8.60 9.79 -33.15
N ASN A 295 9.22 10.75 -33.84
CA ASN A 295 8.68 11.30 -35.08
C ASN A 295 8.51 10.24 -36.17
N TRP A 296 9.49 9.32 -36.27
CA TRP A 296 9.42 8.20 -37.20
C TRP A 296 8.28 7.24 -36.86
N LEU A 297 8.11 6.87 -35.58
CA LEU A 297 7.00 6.01 -35.12
C LEU A 297 5.63 6.66 -35.40
N ARG A 298 5.48 7.96 -35.09
CA ARG A 298 4.26 8.72 -35.41
C ARG A 298 3.98 8.74 -36.91
N HIS A 299 5.01 8.90 -37.74
CA HIS A 299 4.88 8.85 -39.20
C HIS A 299 4.46 7.48 -39.72
N CYS A 300 5.03 6.38 -39.21
CA CYS A 300 4.62 5.02 -39.55
C CYS A 300 3.16 4.77 -39.17
N TRP A 301 2.75 5.19 -37.97
CA TRP A 301 1.38 5.08 -37.49
C TRP A 301 0.39 5.86 -38.37
N ALA A 302 0.72 7.10 -38.74
CA ALA A 302 -0.09 7.93 -39.63
C ALA A 302 -0.35 7.27 -41.00
N ASN A 303 0.60 6.47 -41.48
CA ASN A 303 0.51 5.74 -42.74
C ASN A 303 -0.04 4.32 -42.59
N LYS A 304 -0.48 3.92 -41.38
CA LYS A 304 -0.95 2.57 -41.06
C LYS A 304 0.06 1.49 -41.45
N LYS A 305 1.34 1.75 -41.19
CA LYS A 305 2.43 0.80 -41.42
C LYS A 305 3.02 0.38 -40.08
N ASP A 306 3.21 -0.92 -39.92
CA ASP A 306 3.89 -1.47 -38.76
C ASP A 306 5.37 -1.08 -38.77
N ALA A 307 5.94 -0.87 -37.59
CA ALA A 307 7.29 -0.37 -37.40
C ALA A 307 8.12 -1.35 -36.54
N ILE A 308 9.37 -1.55 -36.93
CA ILE A 308 10.36 -2.31 -36.14
C ILE A 308 11.45 -1.35 -35.71
N LEU A 309 11.53 -1.06 -34.41
CA LEU A 309 12.55 -0.20 -33.83
C LEU A 309 13.81 -1.01 -33.52
N ALA A 310 14.77 -0.99 -34.45
CA ALA A 310 15.98 -1.81 -34.42
C ALA A 310 17.23 -1.06 -33.88
N ASP A 311 17.04 -0.16 -32.93
CA ASP A 311 18.13 0.62 -32.33
C ASP A 311 19.06 -0.23 -31.45
N GLU A 312 20.28 0.26 -31.24
CA GLU A 312 21.25 -0.31 -30.31
C GLU A 312 20.70 -0.45 -28.88
N MET A 313 21.18 -1.46 -28.14
CA MET A 313 20.79 -1.67 -26.74
C MET A 313 21.22 -0.46 -25.90
N GLY A 314 20.32 0.03 -25.04
CA GLY A 314 20.60 1.17 -24.16
C GLY A 314 20.21 2.55 -24.72
N LEU A 315 19.86 2.69 -26.00
CA LEU A 315 19.48 4.00 -26.59
C LEU A 315 18.10 4.55 -26.14
N GLY A 316 17.40 3.85 -25.26
CA GLY A 316 16.11 4.29 -24.71
C GLY A 316 14.89 3.88 -25.55
N LYS A 317 14.92 2.72 -26.21
CA LYS A 317 13.77 2.17 -26.96
C LYS A 317 12.48 2.10 -26.13
N THR A 318 12.60 1.77 -24.85
CA THR A 318 11.49 1.74 -23.89
C THR A 318 10.82 3.11 -23.79
N ILE A 319 11.62 4.16 -23.53
CA ILE A 319 11.16 5.54 -23.40
C ILE A 319 10.52 6.02 -24.71
N GLN A 320 11.18 5.78 -25.85
CA GLN A 320 10.63 6.13 -27.16
C GLN A 320 9.26 5.48 -27.40
N THR A 321 9.10 4.21 -27.02
CA THR A 321 7.83 3.47 -27.17
C THR A 321 6.75 4.03 -26.24
N LEU A 322 7.08 4.29 -24.97
CA LEU A 322 6.13 4.84 -23.99
C LEU A 322 5.66 6.23 -24.39
N VAL A 323 6.58 7.12 -24.74
CA VAL A 323 6.25 8.49 -25.20
C VAL A 323 5.47 8.44 -26.51
N PHE A 324 5.75 7.50 -27.40
CA PHE A 324 4.94 7.28 -28.59
C PHE A 324 3.48 6.96 -28.23
N LEU A 325 3.24 5.98 -27.35
CA LEU A 325 1.88 5.65 -26.91
C LEU A 325 1.20 6.84 -26.21
N TYR A 326 1.95 7.55 -25.38
CA TYR A 326 1.45 8.72 -24.67
C TYR A 326 1.03 9.85 -25.62
N SER A 327 1.82 10.09 -26.67
CA SER A 327 1.48 11.08 -27.71
C SER A 327 0.16 10.75 -28.39
N LEU A 328 -0.11 9.48 -28.68
CA LEU A 328 -1.36 9.05 -29.33
C LEU A 328 -2.59 9.28 -28.46
N VAL A 329 -2.46 9.04 -27.14
CA VAL A 329 -3.55 9.23 -26.19
C VAL A 329 -3.79 10.72 -25.95
N LYS A 330 -2.74 11.48 -25.67
CA LYS A 330 -2.83 12.93 -25.39
C LYS A 330 -3.36 13.74 -26.56
N GLU A 331 -3.02 13.37 -27.78
CA GLU A 331 -3.49 14.05 -28.98
C GLU A 331 -4.89 13.60 -29.43
N GLY A 332 -5.49 12.63 -28.74
CA GLY A 332 -6.85 12.16 -28.98
C GLY A 332 -6.99 11.23 -30.18
N TYR A 333 -5.91 10.57 -30.62
CA TYR A 333 -5.96 9.64 -31.76
C TYR A 333 -6.54 8.29 -31.41
N THR A 334 -6.25 7.79 -30.21
CA THR A 334 -6.79 6.53 -29.71
C THR A 334 -6.81 6.53 -28.19
N ASN A 335 -7.91 6.04 -27.63
CA ASN A 335 -8.05 5.73 -26.20
C ASN A 335 -8.13 4.20 -25.97
N GLY A 336 -7.76 3.40 -26.98
CA GLY A 336 -7.81 1.95 -26.91
C GLY A 336 -6.75 1.34 -25.99
N PRO A 337 -6.93 0.10 -25.54
CA PRO A 337 -5.94 -0.60 -24.73
C PRO A 337 -4.70 -0.95 -25.55
N PHE A 338 -3.52 -0.71 -24.98
CA PHE A 338 -2.24 -1.13 -25.57
C PHE A 338 -1.69 -2.36 -24.84
N LEU A 339 -1.23 -3.35 -25.61
CA LEU A 339 -0.56 -4.52 -25.07
C LEU A 339 0.95 -4.38 -25.30
N ILE A 340 1.71 -4.39 -24.21
CA ILE A 340 3.18 -4.43 -24.24
C ILE A 340 3.60 -5.79 -23.71
N SER A 341 4.31 -6.56 -24.54
CA SER A 341 4.91 -7.83 -24.13
C SER A 341 6.41 -7.65 -23.96
N ALA A 342 6.92 -7.91 -22.76
CA ALA A 342 8.34 -7.79 -22.44
C ALA A 342 8.82 -8.98 -21.58
N PRO A 343 10.12 -9.30 -21.58
CA PRO A 343 10.71 -10.30 -20.69
C PRO A 343 10.44 -9.98 -19.22
N LEU A 344 10.24 -11.01 -18.38
CA LEU A 344 9.94 -10.86 -16.96
C LEU A 344 10.97 -9.99 -16.21
N SER A 345 12.25 -10.12 -16.55
CA SER A 345 13.34 -9.36 -15.92
C SER A 345 13.29 -7.85 -16.17
N THR A 346 12.62 -7.40 -17.24
CA THR A 346 12.55 -5.96 -17.58
C THR A 346 11.21 -5.33 -17.24
N LEU A 347 10.22 -6.10 -16.77
CA LEU A 347 8.87 -5.57 -16.47
C LEU A 347 8.89 -4.47 -15.42
N ILE A 348 9.67 -4.63 -14.34
CA ILE A 348 9.80 -3.60 -13.30
C ILE A 348 10.39 -2.32 -13.88
N ASN A 349 11.33 -2.43 -14.82
CA ASN A 349 11.86 -1.27 -15.52
C ASN A 349 10.80 -0.61 -16.40
N TRP A 350 10.00 -1.39 -17.15
CA TRP A 350 8.88 -0.85 -17.93
C TRP A 350 7.86 -0.13 -17.07
N GLU A 351 7.52 -0.68 -15.90
CA GLU A 351 6.58 -0.08 -14.95
C GLU A 351 7.10 1.25 -14.40
N ARG A 352 8.35 1.29 -13.94
CA ARG A 352 9.00 2.52 -13.44
C ARG A 352 9.07 3.62 -14.51
N GLU A 353 9.50 3.26 -15.72
CA GLU A 353 9.57 4.21 -16.83
C GLU A 353 8.16 4.69 -17.24
N ALA A 354 7.14 3.83 -17.18
CA ALA A 354 5.79 4.23 -17.52
C ALA A 354 5.13 5.12 -16.45
N GLU A 355 5.42 4.89 -15.16
CA GLU A 355 5.01 5.81 -14.08
C GLU A 355 5.60 7.20 -14.28
N PHE A 356 6.86 7.29 -14.71
CA PHE A 356 7.55 8.56 -14.90
C PHE A 356 7.17 9.27 -16.21
N TRP A 357 7.26 8.58 -17.35
CA TRP A 357 7.06 9.19 -18.67
C TRP A 357 5.59 9.31 -19.08
N THR A 358 4.70 8.54 -18.45
CA THR A 358 3.28 8.47 -18.83
C THR A 358 2.34 8.48 -17.62
N PRO A 359 2.40 9.52 -16.76
CA PRO A 359 1.71 9.52 -15.46
C PRO A 359 0.18 9.41 -15.57
N ASP A 360 -0.41 9.86 -16.68
CA ASP A 360 -1.86 9.80 -16.90
C ASP A 360 -2.35 8.46 -17.46
N LEU A 361 -1.43 7.58 -17.89
CA LEU A 361 -1.79 6.28 -18.44
C LEU A 361 -1.93 5.26 -17.31
N TYR A 362 -3.04 4.52 -17.34
CA TYR A 362 -3.26 3.43 -16.40
C TYR A 362 -2.56 2.15 -16.86
N VAL A 363 -1.35 1.93 -16.37
CA VAL A 363 -0.51 0.76 -16.72
C VAL A 363 -0.80 -0.39 -15.77
N VAL A 364 -1.11 -1.59 -16.28
CA VAL A 364 -1.37 -2.79 -15.45
C VAL A 364 -0.43 -3.92 -15.84
N THR A 365 0.45 -4.30 -14.91
CA THR A 365 1.39 -5.41 -15.10
C THR A 365 0.68 -6.75 -14.87
N TYR A 366 0.46 -7.52 -15.95
CA TYR A 366 -0.22 -8.82 -15.87
C TYR A 366 0.76 -9.97 -15.58
N ILE A 367 1.09 -10.16 -14.30
CA ILE A 367 2.01 -11.21 -13.83
C ILE A 367 1.50 -11.92 -12.58
N GLY A 368 2.14 -13.05 -12.25
CA GLY A 368 1.95 -13.75 -10.99
C GLY A 368 1.26 -15.11 -11.12
N ASN A 369 0.93 -15.68 -9.97
CA ASN A 369 0.28 -16.98 -9.83
C ASN A 369 -1.22 -16.90 -10.19
N LYS A 370 -1.94 -18.02 -10.01
CA LYS A 370 -3.39 -18.09 -10.28
C LYS A 370 -4.15 -17.01 -9.50
N GLN A 371 -3.86 -16.85 -8.21
CA GLN A 371 -4.52 -15.88 -7.32
C GLN A 371 -4.26 -14.44 -7.77
N SER A 372 -3.00 -14.10 -8.08
CA SER A 372 -2.64 -12.77 -8.62
C SER A 372 -3.45 -12.42 -9.86
N ARG A 373 -3.62 -13.38 -10.79
CA ARG A 373 -4.39 -13.16 -12.02
C ARG A 373 -5.89 -13.09 -11.79
N GLU A 374 -6.41 -13.77 -10.78
CA GLU A 374 -7.81 -13.63 -10.36
C GLU A 374 -8.06 -12.22 -9.82
N VAL A 375 -7.20 -11.70 -8.94
CA VAL A 375 -7.29 -10.32 -8.44
C VAL A 375 -7.27 -9.30 -9.58
N ILE A 376 -6.39 -9.45 -10.57
CA ILE A 376 -6.35 -8.51 -11.71
C ILE A 376 -7.63 -8.56 -12.56
N ARG A 377 -8.33 -9.71 -12.58
CA ARG A 377 -9.57 -9.91 -13.33
C ARG A 377 -10.81 -9.52 -12.54
N LEU A 378 -10.72 -9.50 -11.21
CA LEU A 378 -11.74 -8.95 -10.32
C LEU A 378 -11.76 -7.43 -10.55
N LYS A 379 -12.67 -6.99 -11.40
CA LYS A 379 -13.02 -5.59 -11.63
C LYS A 379 -14.47 -5.40 -11.25
#